data_AF-A0A7C0WNF2-F1
#
_entry.id   AF-A0A7C0WNF2-F1
#
_cell.length_a   1.000
_cell.length_b   1.000
_cell.length_c   1.000
_cell.angle_alpha   90.00
_cell.angle_beta   90.00
_cell.angle_gamma   90.00
#
_symmetry.space_group_name_H-M   'P 1'
#
loop_
_entity.id
_entity.type
_entity.pdbx_description
1 polymer ?
#
loop_
_entity_poly.entity_id
_entity_poly.type
_entity_poly.pdbx_seq_one_letter_code
_entity_poly.pdbx_strand_id
1 'polypeptide(L)' 'DGRTVTRDLVRALADEELENIRSEVGDDVFARGRFVQAAQLLNTVALATDFPEFLTLPAYELLDSEYVH' A
#
# COMPACT_ATOMS: atom_id res chain seq x y z
N ASP A 1 5.51 6.00 -21.52
CA ASP A 1 4.32 6.19 -22.40
C ASP A 1 3.72 7.61 -22.34
N GLY A 2 4.28 8.55 -21.55
CA GLY A 2 3.84 9.95 -21.55
C GLY A 2 2.47 10.21 -20.91
N ARG A 3 1.90 9.21 -20.22
CA ARG A 3 0.60 9.34 -19.56
C ARG A 3 0.67 10.36 -18.41
N THR A 4 -0.39 11.15 -18.27
CA THR A 4 -0.56 12.01 -17.09
C THR A 4 -0.76 11.15 -15.86
N VAL A 5 0.02 11.40 -14.80
CA VAL A 5 -0.14 10.73 -13.51
C VAL A 5 -1.35 11.31 -12.80
N THR A 6 -2.40 10.50 -12.69
CA THR A 6 -3.62 10.83 -11.95
C THR A 6 -3.76 9.93 -10.72
N ARG A 7 -4.59 10.36 -9.76
CA ARG A 7 -4.90 9.55 -8.57
C ARG A 7 -5.47 8.19 -8.92
N ASP A 8 -6.33 8.13 -9.94
CA ASP A 8 -6.95 6.89 -10.39
C ASP A 8 -5.94 5.98 -11.10
N LEU A 9 -4.98 6.56 -11.85
CA LEU A 9 -3.90 5.80 -12.45
C LEU A 9 -3.01 5.16 -11.37
N VAL A 10 -2.67 5.90 -10.31
CA VAL A 10 -1.87 5.36 -9.20
C VAL A 10 -2.59 4.20 -8.51
N ARG A 11 -3.90 4.33 -8.25
CA ARG A 11 -4.70 3.24 -7.65
C ARG A 11 -4.74 2.01 -8.54
N ALA A 12 -5.01 2.18 -9.83
CA ALA A 12 -5.07 1.07 -10.78
C ALA A 12 -3.74 0.32 -10.87
N LEU A 13 -2.62 1.05 -10.89
CA LEU A 13 -1.29 0.44 -10.89
C LEU A 13 -0.99 -0.28 -9.57
N ALA A 14 -1.39 0.27 -8.42
CA ALA A 14 -1.19 -0.39 -7.13
C ALA A 14 -1.96 -1.73 -7.06
N ASP A 15 -3.17 -1.78 -7.60
CA ASP A 15 -3.97 -3.01 -7.67
C ASP A 15 -3.36 -4.04 -8.63
N GLU A 16 -2.85 -3.61 -9.78
CA GLU A 16 -2.13 -4.47 -10.74
C GLU A 16 -0.88 -5.07 -10.10
N GLU A 17 -0.07 -4.25 -9.43
CA GLU A 17 1.15 -4.72 -8.78
C GLU A 17 0.87 -5.67 -7.60
N LEU A 18 -0.24 -5.51 -6.89
CA LEU A 18 -0.65 -6.48 -5.86
C LEU A 18 -0.93 -7.86 -6.46
N GLU A 19 -1.59 -7.93 -7.61
CA GLU A 19 -1.86 -9.19 -8.29
C GLU A 19 -0.57 -9.81 -8.87
N ASN A 20 0.35 -8.98 -9.36
CA ASN A 20 1.68 -9.43 -9.78
C ASN A 20 2.44 -10.05 -8.61
N ILE A 21 2.51 -9.35 -7.47
CA ILE A 21 3.15 -9.85 -6.24
C ILE A 21 2.51 -11.16 -5.81
N ARG A 22 1.17 -11.24 -5.80
CA ARG A 22 0.45 -12.47 -5.47
C ARG A 22 0.85 -13.64 -6.38
N SER A 23 0.97 -13.38 -7.67
CA SER A 23 1.40 -14.36 -8.67
C SER A 23 2.85 -14.81 -8.45
N GLU A 24 3.74 -13.91 -8.03
CA GLU A 24 5.15 -14.20 -7.79
C GLU A 24 5.39 -14.97 -6.48
N VAL A 25 4.73 -14.57 -5.39
CA VAL A 25 4.96 -15.15 -4.05
C VAL A 25 4.04 -16.33 -3.76
N GLY A 26 2.96 -16.47 -4.52
CA GLY A 26 1.93 -17.50 -4.34
C GLY A 26 0.89 -17.14 -3.27
N ASP A 27 -0.30 -17.74 -3.40
CA ASP A 27 -1.47 -17.46 -2.56
C ASP A 27 -1.20 -17.60 -1.06
N ASP A 28 -0.47 -18.64 -0.65
CA ASP A 28 -0.20 -18.91 0.76
C ASP A 28 0.67 -17.83 1.42
N VAL A 29 1.71 -17.37 0.72
CA VAL A 29 2.60 -16.31 1.21
C VAL A 29 1.88 -14.97 1.17
N PHE A 30 1.14 -14.71 0.10
CA PHE A 30 0.38 -13.48 -0.04
C PHE A 30 -0.68 -13.34 1.06
N ALA A 31 -1.45 -14.39 1.33
CA ALA A 31 -2.50 -14.39 2.34
C ALA A 31 -1.97 -14.26 3.78
N ARG A 32 -0.76 -14.75 4.06
CA ARG A 32 -0.10 -14.61 5.38
C ARG A 32 0.64 -13.29 5.54
N GLY A 33 0.99 -12.64 4.43
CA GLY A 33 1.65 -11.35 4.41
C GLY A 33 0.68 -10.19 4.62
N ARG A 34 1.24 -9.01 4.84
CA ARG A 34 0.48 -7.75 4.96
C ARG A 34 0.53 -6.92 3.68
N PHE A 35 0.51 -7.57 2.51
CA PHE A 35 0.68 -6.90 1.21
C PHE A 35 -0.45 -5.89 0.93
N VAL A 36 -1.70 -6.28 1.18
CA VAL A 36 -2.87 -5.40 1.02
C VAL A 36 -2.75 -4.18 1.93
N GLN A 37 -2.37 -4.38 3.19
CA GLN A 37 -2.23 -3.31 4.18
C GLN A 37 -1.07 -2.36 3.82
N ALA A 38 0.04 -2.90 3.32
CA ALA A 38 1.18 -2.12 2.84
C ALA A 38 0.80 -1.27 1.60
N ALA A 39 0.05 -1.84 0.66
CA ALA A 39 -0.45 -1.11 -0.50
C ALA A 39 -1.43 0.01 -0.11
N GLN A 40 -2.30 -0.23 0.87
CA GLN A 40 -3.19 0.81 1.41
C GLN A 40 -2.41 1.96 2.05
N LEU A 41 -1.39 1.65 2.85
CA LEU A 41 -0.50 2.66 3.44
C LEU A 41 0.22 3.47 2.36
N LEU A 42 0.78 2.79 1.36
CA LEU A 42 1.47 3.43 0.25
C LEU A 42 0.51 4.34 -0.54
N ASN A 43 -0.69 3.87 -0.86
CA ASN A 43 -1.72 4.66 -1.54
C ASN A 43 -2.11 5.89 -0.72
N THR A 44 -2.24 5.75 0.59
CA THR A 44 -2.57 6.88 1.48
C THR A 44 -1.49 7.96 1.40
N VAL A 45 -0.22 7.58 1.44
CA VAL A 45 0.91 8.53 1.37
C VAL A 45 1.09 9.11 -0.03
N ALA A 46 1.05 8.28 -1.08
CA ALA A 46 1.23 8.71 -2.46
C ALA A 46 0.10 9.61 -2.97
N LEU A 47 -1.10 9.47 -2.39
CA LEU A 47 -2.28 10.26 -2.73
C LEU A 47 -2.59 11.32 -1.67
N ALA A 48 -1.76 11.51 -0.65
CA ALA A 48 -2.01 12.55 0.34
C ALA A 48 -1.98 13.93 -0.34
N THR A 49 -2.86 14.84 0.10
CA THR A 49 -2.78 16.25 -0.31
C THR A 49 -1.53 16.90 0.28
N ASP A 50 -1.24 16.58 1.55
CA ASP A 50 -0.04 16.97 2.26
C ASP A 50 0.87 15.75 2.42
N PHE A 51 2.10 15.84 1.89
CA PHE A 51 3.03 14.73 1.95
C PHE A 51 3.59 14.58 3.37
N PRO A 52 3.45 13.41 4.02
CA PRO A 52 3.99 13.21 5.36
C PRO A 52 5.52 13.25 5.33
N GLU A 53 6.12 13.78 6.40
CA GLU A 53 7.57 13.90 6.53
C GLU A 53 8.25 12.52 6.48
N PHE A 54 7.60 11.51 7.07
CA PHE A 54 8.07 10.14 7.06
C PHE A 54 6.91 9.15 6.87
N LEU A 55 7.11 8.16 6.00
CA LEU A 55 6.19 7.03 5.81
C LEU A 55 5.96 6.23 7.10
N THR A 56 6.91 6.25 8.03
CA THR A 56 6.83 5.51 9.29
C THR A 56 5.76 6.07 10.23
N LEU A 57 5.44 7.37 10.16
CA LEU A 57 4.44 7.98 11.03
C LEU A 57 3.05 7.34 10.86
N PRO A 58 2.45 7.31 9.65
CA PRO A 58 1.19 6.59 9.45
C PRO A 58 1.35 5.07 9.58
N ALA A 59 2.55 4.52 9.38
CA ALA A 59 2.79 3.09 9.59
C ALA A 59 2.70 2.69 11.07
N TYR A 60 3.17 3.54 11.99
CA TYR A 60 3.12 3.28 13.43
C TYR A 60 1.68 3.17 13.94
N GLU A 61 0.75 4.00 13.44
CA GLU A 61 -0.67 3.91 13.80
C GLU A 61 -1.28 2.53 13.48
N LEU A 62 -0.81 1.88 12.41
CA LEU A 62 -1.24 0.53 12.04
C LEU A 62 -0.66 -0.54 12.99
N LEU A 63 0.52 -0.31 13.57
CA LEU A 63 1.16 -1.22 14.52
C LEU A 63 0.55 -1.10 15.92
N ASP A 64 0.24 0.12 16.36
CA ASP A 64 -0.33 0.37 17.70
C ASP A 64 -1.73 -0.24 17.84
N SER A 65 -2.48 -0.39 16.75
CA SER A 65 -3.78 -1.07 16.75
C SER A 65 -3.73 -2.57 17.08
N GLU A 66 -2.55 -3.20 17.02
CA GLU A 66 -2.34 -4.59 17.47
C GLU A 66 -1.98 -4.72 18.96
N TYR A 67 -1.75 -3.61 19.67
CA TYR A 67 -1.56 -3.60 21.12
C TYR A 67 -2.91 -3.49 21.83
N VAL A 68 -3.62 -4.61 21.93
CA VAL A 68 -4.84 -4.73 22.75
C VAL A 68 -4.44 -4.71 24.23
N HIS A 69 -5.03 -3.78 24.99
CA HIS A 69 -5.11 -3.86 26.46
C HIS A 69 -5.99 -5.03 26.90
#